data_AF-A0A9E0C4I7-F1
#
_entry.id   AF-A0A9E0C4I7-F1
#
_cell.length_a   1.000
_cell.length_b   1.000
_cell.length_c   1.000
_cell.angle_alpha   90.00
_cell.angle_beta   90.00
_cell.angle_gamma   90.00
#
_symmetry.space_group_name_H-M   'P 1'
#
loop_
_entity.id
_entity.type
_entity.pdbx_description
1 polymer ?
#
loop_
_entity_poly.entity_id
_entity_poly.type
_entity_poly.pdbx_seq_one_letter_code
_entity_poly.pdbx_strand_id
1 'polypeptide(L)'
;MPLDISRHEFAHLIVGGNNFHVSGGAEFNMWLSKNSAHAILSLSSAALNCWSAWDRNRLNWIAPGNSFSISARDMNNLYEISGDLDATVSGHAGIYTLRDFVTTGDAIRIKLPFTPSNKYQEYIWLENHNGSSMNGIQFDEYRSAIGNSCITPATYGLYAYMQIGKDNEVDNVYQNVFGDPSDYLRYISADGFFDTDIESATQTTSCWPPPIKPFFKIEENPLTGECDLDELSTDIVPPFDVLNYYDRYPKVYQNEQGVYLYNVFQAGNSRQVFTLNGVRKFGLGYNPSTSSMINLTSFDIQANNPKDQRIVYLNGVSIEIISQSSGNIQVQIRFDDVDIVSDQRWCAPEIHLNPIGPSNAYSLNLKTNKVIILDQGLTATKMTDPLLFHGRKVFSDPTSFYCKAGSFLNLEPGAEFVVDNNSQLILEPNSRIDIGQNAILRVKRGGRLVINTGAVINVNDGKIIIEDDGYVNYFPNCTVNL
;
A
#
# COMPACT_ATOMS: atom_id res chain seq x y z
N MET A 1 -15.45 -32.22 8.02
CA MET A 1 -14.53 -31.13 7.69
C MET A 1 -15.29 -29.83 7.93
N PRO A 2 -14.74 -28.87 8.69
CA PRO A 2 -15.35 -27.53 8.85
C PRO A 2 -15.57 -26.85 7.49
N LEU A 3 -16.65 -26.08 7.35
CA LEU A 3 -17.07 -25.48 6.07
C LEU A 3 -15.96 -24.63 5.43
N ASP A 4 -15.29 -23.79 6.22
CA ASP A 4 -14.23 -22.91 5.72
C ASP A 4 -13.05 -23.70 5.12
N ILE A 5 -12.68 -24.82 5.75
CA ILE A 5 -11.64 -25.72 5.24
C ILE A 5 -12.13 -26.41 3.96
N SER A 6 -13.37 -26.91 3.95
CA SER A 6 -13.94 -27.52 2.73
C SER A 6 -13.99 -26.55 1.55
N ARG A 7 -14.34 -25.28 1.79
CA ARG A 7 -14.34 -24.24 0.76
C ARG A 7 -12.93 -24.00 0.23
N HIS A 8 -11.97 -23.83 1.11
CA HIS A 8 -10.57 -23.59 0.76
C HIS A 8 -9.99 -24.74 -0.08
N GLU A 9 -10.16 -25.99 0.37
CA GLU A 9 -9.65 -27.15 -0.36
C GLU A 9 -10.35 -27.35 -1.72
N PHE A 10 -11.66 -27.05 -1.80
CA PHE A 10 -12.37 -27.07 -3.07
C PHE A 10 -11.87 -25.99 -4.03
N ALA A 11 -11.48 -24.82 -3.52
CA ALA A 11 -10.99 -23.71 -4.33
C ALA A 11 -9.71 -24.05 -5.10
N HIS A 12 -8.87 -24.94 -4.56
CA HIS A 12 -7.71 -25.45 -5.28
C HIS A 12 -8.07 -26.16 -6.59
N LEU A 13 -9.26 -26.73 -6.70
CA LEU A 13 -9.73 -27.41 -7.92
C LEU A 13 -10.13 -26.45 -9.03
N ILE A 14 -10.42 -25.18 -8.71
CA ILE A 14 -10.94 -24.20 -9.68
C ILE A 14 -10.00 -23.01 -9.91
N VAL A 15 -9.16 -22.65 -8.95
CA VAL A 15 -8.22 -21.51 -9.07
C VAL A 15 -6.81 -21.97 -9.43
N GLY A 16 -6.28 -22.98 -8.72
CA GLY A 16 -4.89 -23.44 -8.86
C GLY A 16 -4.29 -23.99 -7.57
N GLY A 17 -2.98 -24.24 -7.58
CA GLY A 17 -2.25 -24.80 -6.43
C GLY A 17 -1.98 -23.80 -5.31
N ASN A 18 -1.09 -24.17 -4.38
CA ASN A 18 -0.73 -23.35 -3.21
C ASN A 18 -0.18 -21.96 -3.57
N ASN A 19 0.39 -21.80 -4.75
CA ASN A 19 0.87 -20.50 -5.20
C ASN A 19 -0.27 -19.50 -5.50
N PHE A 20 -1.53 -19.89 -5.35
CA PHE A 20 -2.70 -18.99 -5.40
C PHE A 20 -3.28 -18.66 -4.02
N HIS A 21 -2.66 -19.15 -2.94
CA HIS A 21 -3.00 -18.68 -1.61
C HIS A 21 -2.87 -17.17 -1.53
N VAL A 22 -3.86 -16.57 -0.89
CA VAL A 22 -3.86 -15.17 -0.49
C VAL A 22 -3.98 -15.20 1.01
N SER A 23 -2.98 -14.73 1.73
CA SER A 23 -2.99 -14.64 3.18
C SER A 23 -3.09 -15.98 3.89
N GLY A 24 -1.95 -16.39 4.43
CA GLY A 24 -1.75 -17.72 5.00
C GLY A 24 -0.33 -18.21 4.76
N GLY A 25 0.33 -17.70 3.72
CA GLY A 25 1.67 -18.07 3.29
C GLY A 25 1.69 -19.42 2.57
N ALA A 26 2.34 -19.45 1.41
CA ALA A 26 2.77 -20.69 0.76
C ALA A 26 4.31 -20.74 0.73
N GLU A 27 4.89 -21.62 -0.10
CA GLU A 27 6.35 -21.81 -0.18
C GLU A 27 7.13 -20.57 -0.64
N PHE A 28 6.51 -19.64 -1.38
CA PHE A 28 7.09 -18.34 -1.72
C PHE A 28 5.98 -17.29 -1.78
N ASN A 29 6.20 -16.18 -1.09
CA ASN A 29 5.24 -15.08 -0.92
C ASN A 29 5.76 -13.82 -1.61
N MET A 30 4.87 -13.00 -2.17
CA MET A 30 5.23 -11.72 -2.82
C MET A 30 5.71 -10.66 -1.83
N TRP A 31 5.30 -10.74 -0.57
CA TRP A 31 5.61 -9.77 0.47
C TRP A 31 6.51 -10.37 1.55
N LEU A 32 7.32 -9.51 2.16
CA LEU A 32 8.17 -9.90 3.28
C LEU A 32 7.35 -10.19 4.54
N SER A 33 6.45 -9.27 4.88
CA SER A 33 5.44 -9.50 5.91
C SER A 33 4.40 -10.48 5.39
N LYS A 34 3.94 -11.37 6.26
CA LYS A 34 2.72 -12.12 5.99
C LYS A 34 1.55 -11.17 6.16
N ASN A 35 0.75 -11.03 5.12
CA ASN A 35 -0.41 -10.15 5.18
C ASN A 35 -1.70 -10.94 5.37
N SER A 36 -2.72 -10.22 5.80
CA SER A 36 -4.09 -10.69 5.87
C SER A 36 -4.90 -9.92 4.84
N ALA A 37 -5.49 -10.62 3.89
CA ALA A 37 -6.35 -10.18 2.82
C ALA A 37 -7.60 -11.07 2.84
N HIS A 38 -8.47 -10.97 1.84
CA HIS A 38 -9.55 -11.92 1.69
C HIS A 38 -9.61 -12.39 0.25
N ALA A 39 -9.77 -13.69 0.08
CA ALA A 39 -9.96 -14.37 -1.19
C ALA A 39 -10.49 -15.78 -0.92
N ILE A 40 -10.92 -16.48 -1.97
CA ILE A 40 -11.43 -17.86 -1.85
C ILE A 40 -10.39 -18.85 -1.32
N LEU A 41 -9.11 -18.60 -1.60
CA LEU A 41 -7.96 -19.37 -1.12
C LEU A 41 -7.31 -18.74 0.12
N SER A 42 -7.97 -17.81 0.81
CA SER A 42 -7.58 -17.38 2.15
C SER A 42 -8.15 -18.33 3.20
N LEU A 43 -7.39 -18.59 4.27
CA LEU A 43 -7.88 -19.38 5.42
C LEU A 43 -7.50 -18.72 6.75
N SER A 44 -6.41 -19.17 7.38
CA SER A 44 -6.08 -18.88 8.79
C SER A 44 -5.95 -17.39 9.12
N SER A 45 -5.58 -16.57 8.14
CA SER A 45 -5.38 -15.12 8.25
C SER A 45 -6.32 -14.32 7.33
N ALA A 46 -7.47 -14.86 6.93
CA ALA A 46 -8.43 -14.11 6.11
C ALA A 46 -9.10 -13.00 6.92
N ALA A 47 -9.19 -11.79 6.36
CA ALA A 47 -9.92 -10.67 6.97
C ALA A 47 -11.44 -10.89 6.90
N LEU A 48 -11.99 -11.08 5.70
CA LEU A 48 -13.40 -11.38 5.46
C LEU A 48 -13.59 -12.86 5.12
N ASN A 49 -14.79 -13.39 5.39
CA ASN A 49 -15.16 -14.75 5.02
C ASN A 49 -15.75 -14.86 3.60
N CYS A 50 -15.59 -13.85 2.75
CA CYS A 50 -16.08 -13.81 1.37
C CYS A 50 -14.93 -13.94 0.35
N TRP A 51 -15.32 -14.12 -0.92
CA TRP A 51 -14.45 -14.03 -2.08
C TRP A 51 -14.08 -12.56 -2.36
N SER A 52 -13.00 -12.34 -3.10
CA SER A 52 -12.61 -11.02 -3.62
C SER A 52 -13.06 -10.80 -5.06
N ALA A 53 -13.01 -9.57 -5.53
CA ALA A 53 -13.27 -9.16 -6.90
C ALA A 53 -12.20 -9.72 -7.84
N TRP A 54 -10.97 -9.94 -7.33
CA TRP A 54 -9.96 -10.67 -8.07
C TRP A 54 -10.40 -12.11 -8.34
N ASP A 55 -10.90 -12.83 -7.33
CA ASP A 55 -11.38 -14.22 -7.50
C ASP A 55 -12.48 -14.29 -8.55
N ARG A 56 -13.43 -13.34 -8.47
CA ARG A 56 -14.54 -13.26 -9.42
C ARG A 56 -14.07 -13.01 -10.84
N ASN A 57 -13.18 -12.03 -11.02
CA ASN A 57 -12.63 -11.75 -12.33
C ASN A 57 -11.87 -12.97 -12.88
N ARG A 58 -10.99 -13.57 -12.07
CA ARG A 58 -10.19 -14.76 -12.43
C ARG A 58 -11.04 -15.95 -12.87
N LEU A 59 -12.18 -16.17 -12.21
CA LEU A 59 -13.12 -17.25 -12.52
C LEU A 59 -14.19 -16.85 -13.53
N ASN A 60 -14.15 -15.61 -14.03
CA ASN A 60 -15.14 -15.01 -14.91
C ASN A 60 -16.57 -15.11 -14.34
N TRP A 61 -16.73 -14.87 -13.04
CA TRP A 61 -18.00 -14.89 -12.31
C TRP A 61 -18.74 -13.55 -12.43
N ILE A 62 -19.47 -13.43 -13.52
CA ILE A 62 -20.28 -12.25 -13.85
C ILE A 62 -21.62 -12.32 -13.10
N ALA A 63 -22.01 -11.24 -12.41
CA ALA A 63 -23.30 -11.19 -11.72
C ALA A 63 -24.45 -11.20 -12.74
N PRO A 64 -25.61 -11.81 -12.42
CA PRO A 64 -26.78 -11.75 -13.29
C PRO A 64 -27.16 -10.29 -13.62
N GLY A 65 -27.27 -9.99 -14.91
CA GLY A 65 -27.60 -8.65 -15.41
C GLY A 65 -26.40 -7.73 -15.64
N ASN A 66 -25.17 -8.18 -15.33
CA ASN A 66 -23.94 -7.51 -15.73
C ASN A 66 -23.38 -8.13 -17.03
N SER A 67 -22.61 -7.33 -17.74
CA SER A 67 -21.93 -7.66 -19.01
C SER A 67 -20.41 -7.65 -18.87
N PHE A 68 -19.85 -6.90 -17.91
CA PHE A 68 -18.41 -6.82 -17.68
C PHE A 68 -17.95 -7.79 -16.58
N SER A 69 -16.76 -8.39 -16.71
CA SER A 69 -16.16 -9.22 -15.64
C SER A 69 -15.86 -8.41 -14.39
N ILE A 70 -15.43 -7.16 -14.57
CA ILE A 70 -15.26 -6.15 -13.54
C ILE A 70 -16.27 -5.04 -13.86
N SER A 71 -17.40 -5.04 -13.15
CA SER A 71 -18.51 -4.11 -13.41
C SER A 71 -18.53 -2.97 -12.40
N ALA A 72 -18.94 -1.78 -12.82
CA ALA A 72 -19.34 -0.71 -11.93
C ALA A 72 -20.58 -0.01 -12.50
N ARG A 73 -21.06 1.03 -11.82
CA ARG A 73 -22.14 1.89 -12.32
C ARG A 73 -21.63 3.30 -12.58
N ASP A 74 -22.26 3.97 -13.54
CA ASP A 74 -21.97 5.37 -13.82
C ASP A 74 -22.31 6.28 -12.62
N MET A 75 -21.98 7.57 -12.73
CA MET A 75 -22.20 8.55 -11.68
C MET A 75 -23.68 8.71 -11.27
N ASN A 76 -24.62 8.33 -12.14
CA ASN A 76 -26.05 8.40 -11.87
C ASN A 76 -26.63 7.07 -11.35
N ASN A 77 -25.79 6.03 -11.26
CA ASN A 77 -26.21 4.67 -10.92
C ASN A 77 -27.31 4.10 -11.84
N LEU A 78 -27.26 4.45 -13.13
CA LEU A 78 -28.25 4.07 -14.14
C LEU A 78 -27.72 3.02 -15.13
N TYR A 79 -26.44 3.15 -15.51
CA TYR A 79 -25.85 2.31 -16.54
C TYR A 79 -24.69 1.51 -15.98
N GLU A 80 -24.59 0.25 -16.43
CA GLU A 80 -23.38 -0.55 -16.23
C GLU A 80 -22.23 0.05 -17.04
N ILE A 81 -21.05 0.11 -16.43
CA ILE A 81 -19.80 0.48 -17.08
C ILE A 81 -18.69 -0.47 -16.65
N SER A 82 -17.60 -0.51 -17.42
CA SER A 82 -16.40 -1.25 -17.02
C SER A 82 -15.81 -0.65 -15.75
N GLY A 83 -15.57 -1.48 -14.75
CA GLY A 83 -14.76 -1.15 -13.57
C GLY A 83 -13.27 -1.43 -13.77
N ASP A 84 -12.85 -1.94 -14.94
CA ASP A 84 -11.43 -2.17 -15.26
C ASP A 84 -10.80 -0.91 -15.85
N LEU A 85 -10.03 -0.20 -15.02
CA LEU A 85 -9.46 1.11 -15.31
C LEU A 85 -7.94 1.01 -15.49
N ASP A 86 -7.40 1.98 -16.24
CA ASP A 86 -5.96 2.10 -16.52
C ASP A 86 -5.58 3.54 -16.26
N ALA A 87 -4.69 3.77 -15.29
CA ALA A 87 -4.28 5.11 -14.89
C ALA A 87 -3.52 5.87 -15.99
N THR A 88 -3.05 5.17 -17.03
CA THR A 88 -2.42 5.78 -18.21
C THR A 88 -3.45 6.29 -19.23
N VAL A 89 -4.74 5.94 -19.06
CA VAL A 89 -5.84 6.36 -19.93
C VAL A 89 -6.68 7.40 -19.20
N SER A 90 -6.48 8.68 -19.52
CA SER A 90 -7.14 9.80 -18.82
C SER A 90 -8.67 9.72 -18.82
N GLY A 91 -9.27 9.12 -19.85
CA GLY A 91 -10.72 8.90 -19.94
C GLY A 91 -11.27 7.87 -18.95
N HIS A 92 -10.42 7.12 -18.25
CA HIS A 92 -10.82 6.20 -17.19
C HIS A 92 -10.93 6.90 -15.82
N ALA A 93 -10.51 8.17 -15.68
CA ALA A 93 -10.80 8.96 -14.49
C ALA A 93 -12.27 9.41 -14.50
N GLY A 94 -12.89 9.55 -13.32
CA GLY A 94 -14.30 9.91 -13.24
C GLY A 94 -14.97 9.60 -11.91
N ILE A 95 -16.30 9.66 -11.89
CA ILE A 95 -17.13 9.28 -10.76
C ILE A 95 -17.83 7.96 -11.07
N TYR A 96 -17.68 7.01 -10.16
CA TYR A 96 -18.23 5.66 -10.27
C TYR A 96 -19.10 5.36 -9.06
N THR A 97 -20.17 4.60 -9.27
CA THR A 97 -20.98 4.06 -8.17
C THR A 97 -20.69 2.57 -8.01
N LEU A 98 -20.33 2.16 -6.80
CA LEU A 98 -20.20 0.78 -6.37
C LEU A 98 -21.41 0.42 -5.50
N ARG A 99 -22.26 -0.48 -5.99
CA ARG A 99 -23.26 -1.15 -5.16
C ARG A 99 -22.57 -2.24 -4.32
N ASP A 100 -23.33 -2.90 -3.43
CA ASP A 100 -22.79 -3.97 -2.59
C ASP A 100 -22.15 -5.09 -3.42
N PHE A 101 -20.85 -5.30 -3.24
CA PHE A 101 -20.05 -6.25 -4.00
C PHE A 101 -20.60 -7.67 -3.89
N VAL A 102 -21.01 -8.08 -2.68
CA VAL A 102 -21.50 -9.44 -2.41
C VAL A 102 -22.78 -9.74 -3.17
N THR A 103 -23.72 -8.81 -3.23
CA THR A 103 -25.02 -9.01 -3.89
C THR A 103 -25.03 -8.63 -5.38
N THR A 104 -24.16 -7.71 -5.80
CA THR A 104 -24.22 -7.13 -7.15
C THR A 104 -22.96 -7.36 -8.00
N GLY A 105 -21.83 -7.64 -7.36
CA GLY A 105 -20.54 -7.81 -8.03
C GLY A 105 -19.89 -6.55 -8.57
N ASP A 106 -20.35 -5.38 -8.16
CA ASP A 106 -19.70 -4.15 -8.54
C ASP A 106 -18.32 -4.05 -7.87
N ALA A 107 -17.28 -3.81 -8.66
CA ALA A 107 -15.91 -3.60 -8.23
C ALA A 107 -15.18 -2.68 -9.22
N ILE A 108 -14.09 -2.07 -8.76
CA ILE A 108 -13.17 -1.34 -9.63
C ILE A 108 -11.78 -1.93 -9.48
N ARG A 109 -11.07 -2.11 -10.60
CA ARG A 109 -9.64 -2.40 -10.67
C ARG A 109 -8.94 -1.23 -11.38
N ILE A 110 -7.85 -0.73 -10.83
CA ILE A 110 -7.06 0.36 -11.42
C ILE A 110 -5.64 -0.16 -11.65
N LYS A 111 -5.25 -0.31 -12.91
CA LYS A 111 -3.85 -0.58 -13.26
C LYS A 111 -2.98 0.62 -12.93
N LEU A 112 -1.96 0.42 -12.09
CA LEU A 112 -1.03 1.48 -11.72
C LEU A 112 -0.02 1.78 -12.84
N PRO A 113 0.36 3.05 -13.02
CA PRO A 113 1.32 3.44 -14.04
C PRO A 113 2.76 3.17 -13.59
N PHE A 114 3.70 3.33 -14.51
CA PHE A 114 5.16 3.33 -14.28
C PHE A 114 5.82 2.01 -13.88
N THR A 115 5.06 0.97 -13.55
CA THR A 115 5.61 -0.37 -13.39
C THR A 115 6.29 -0.84 -14.69
N PRO A 116 7.60 -1.15 -14.68
CA PRO A 116 8.28 -1.62 -15.88
C PRO A 116 7.72 -2.96 -16.37
N SER A 117 7.71 -3.20 -17.68
CA SER A 117 7.11 -4.40 -18.29
C SER A 117 7.77 -5.73 -17.89
N ASN A 118 8.96 -5.69 -17.28
CA ASN A 118 9.66 -6.87 -16.76
C ASN A 118 9.47 -7.08 -15.25
N LYS A 119 8.64 -6.26 -14.60
CA LYS A 119 8.24 -6.37 -13.19
C LYS A 119 6.80 -6.85 -13.09
N TYR A 120 6.40 -7.26 -11.90
CA TYR A 120 5.01 -7.59 -11.63
C TYR A 120 4.15 -6.32 -11.72
N GLN A 121 3.16 -6.31 -12.62
CA GLN A 121 2.19 -5.23 -12.70
C GLN A 121 1.37 -5.15 -11.41
N GLU A 122 1.10 -3.92 -10.98
CA GLU A 122 0.32 -3.65 -9.78
C GLU A 122 -1.06 -3.07 -10.12
N TYR A 123 -2.06 -3.44 -9.32
CA TYR A 123 -3.42 -2.97 -9.47
C TYR A 123 -4.04 -2.63 -8.10
N ILE A 124 -4.80 -1.54 -8.02
CA ILE A 124 -5.66 -1.26 -6.87
C ILE A 124 -7.04 -1.83 -7.14
N TRP A 125 -7.60 -2.57 -6.20
CA TRP A 125 -8.99 -3.00 -6.22
C TRP A 125 -9.83 -2.25 -5.20
N LEU A 126 -11.08 -2.02 -5.55
CA LEU A 126 -12.08 -1.37 -4.71
C LEU A 126 -13.36 -2.20 -4.69
N GLU A 127 -13.87 -2.44 -3.48
CA GLU A 127 -15.12 -3.15 -3.24
C GLU A 127 -15.95 -2.39 -2.21
N ASN A 128 -17.25 -2.30 -2.43
CA ASN A 128 -18.17 -1.81 -1.42
C ASN A 128 -18.81 -3.00 -0.71
N HIS A 129 -18.58 -3.13 0.59
CA HIS A 129 -19.19 -4.19 1.41
C HIS A 129 -20.22 -3.58 2.34
N ASN A 130 -21.44 -4.12 2.32
CA ASN A 130 -22.50 -3.72 3.24
C ASN A 130 -22.43 -4.44 4.60
N GLY A 131 -21.79 -5.59 4.66
CA GLY A 131 -21.75 -6.44 5.83
C GLY A 131 -23.01 -7.30 5.99
N SER A 132 -22.85 -8.44 6.66
CA SER A 132 -23.88 -9.47 6.86
C SER A 132 -25.16 -8.93 7.51
N SER A 133 -25.03 -7.90 8.37
CA SER A 133 -26.16 -7.24 9.03
C SER A 133 -27.10 -6.48 8.08
N MET A 134 -26.58 -5.99 6.94
CA MET A 134 -27.36 -5.21 5.97
C MET A 134 -27.78 -6.05 4.76
N ASN A 135 -26.93 -6.93 4.24
CA ASN A 135 -27.25 -7.75 3.07
C ASN A 135 -27.77 -9.17 3.42
N GLY A 136 -27.68 -9.60 4.68
CA GLY A 136 -28.14 -10.91 5.13
C GLY A 136 -27.24 -12.08 4.73
N ILE A 137 -26.05 -11.83 4.15
CA ILE A 137 -25.12 -12.86 3.70
C ILE A 137 -24.07 -13.11 4.77
N GLN A 138 -24.12 -14.28 5.42
CA GLN A 138 -23.22 -14.68 6.52
C GLN A 138 -21.73 -14.73 6.17
N PHE A 139 -21.36 -14.62 4.89
CA PHE A 139 -19.95 -14.59 4.48
C PHE A 139 -19.38 -13.18 4.43
N ASP A 140 -20.25 -12.15 4.43
CA ASP A 140 -19.86 -10.74 4.43
C ASP A 140 -19.59 -10.23 5.84
N GLU A 141 -18.71 -10.92 6.57
CA GLU A 141 -18.32 -10.59 7.92
C GLU A 141 -16.86 -10.94 8.15
N TYR A 142 -16.23 -10.33 9.17
CA TYR A 142 -14.88 -10.72 9.54
C TYR A 142 -14.86 -12.16 10.00
N ARG A 143 -13.94 -12.95 9.46
CA ARG A 143 -13.84 -14.39 9.76
C ARG A 143 -13.70 -14.64 11.26
N SER A 144 -12.93 -13.79 11.92
CA SER A 144 -12.64 -13.89 13.34
C SER A 144 -13.84 -13.54 14.22
N ALA A 145 -14.81 -12.75 13.72
CA ALA A 145 -15.99 -12.31 14.47
C ALA A 145 -17.03 -13.43 14.65
N ILE A 146 -16.97 -14.50 13.86
CA ILE A 146 -17.93 -15.61 13.91
C ILE A 146 -17.84 -16.31 15.26
N GLY A 147 -18.84 -16.08 16.11
CA GLY A 147 -18.90 -16.64 17.47
C GLY A 147 -17.95 -15.99 18.48
N ASN A 148 -17.33 -14.84 18.15
CA ASN A 148 -16.40 -14.15 19.02
C ASN A 148 -16.87 -12.72 19.34
N SER A 149 -17.34 -12.50 20.57
CA SER A 149 -17.83 -11.18 21.01
C SER A 149 -16.73 -10.13 21.19
N CYS A 150 -15.45 -10.52 21.12
CA CYS A 150 -14.34 -9.59 21.25
C CYS A 150 -14.07 -8.77 19.98
N ILE A 151 -14.64 -9.17 18.84
CA ILE A 151 -14.28 -8.62 17.55
C ILE A 151 -15.42 -7.76 17.05
N THR A 152 -15.09 -6.55 16.64
CA THR A 152 -16.07 -5.63 16.08
C THR A 152 -16.54 -6.17 14.73
N PRO A 153 -17.85 -6.31 14.48
CA PRO A 153 -18.36 -6.78 13.20
C PRO A 153 -17.91 -5.94 12.01
N ALA A 154 -17.93 -6.52 10.82
CA ALA A 154 -17.65 -5.81 9.57
C ALA A 154 -18.60 -4.62 9.40
N THR A 155 -18.05 -3.50 8.95
CA THR A 155 -18.79 -2.24 8.80
C THR A 155 -19.01 -1.94 7.34
N TYR A 156 -20.14 -1.30 7.05
CA TYR A 156 -20.43 -0.80 5.72
C TYR A 156 -19.39 0.21 5.26
N GLY A 157 -18.73 -0.06 4.14
CA GLY A 157 -17.80 0.88 3.55
C GLY A 157 -17.00 0.32 2.39
N LEU A 158 -16.00 1.10 1.98
CA LEU A 158 -15.12 0.77 0.88
C LEU A 158 -13.90 0.02 1.41
N TYR A 159 -13.63 -1.14 0.82
CA TYR A 159 -12.49 -1.99 1.07
C TYR A 159 -11.56 -1.87 -0.13
N ALA A 160 -10.27 -1.72 0.13
CA ALA A 160 -9.27 -1.54 -0.92
C ALA A 160 -8.05 -2.45 -0.68
N TYR A 161 -7.47 -2.94 -1.77
CA TYR A 161 -6.25 -3.76 -1.70
C TYR A 161 -5.41 -3.63 -2.96
N MET A 162 -4.10 -3.75 -2.79
CA MET A 162 -3.10 -3.87 -3.84
C MET A 162 -3.01 -5.32 -4.32
N GLN A 163 -3.03 -5.52 -5.63
CA GLN A 163 -2.67 -6.76 -6.30
C GLN A 163 -1.27 -6.61 -6.92
N ILE A 164 -0.43 -7.65 -6.81
CA ILE A 164 0.86 -7.75 -7.54
C ILE A 164 0.89 -9.00 -8.41
N GLY A 165 1.07 -8.83 -9.73
CA GLY A 165 1.07 -9.92 -10.69
C GLY A 165 -0.29 -10.64 -10.73
N LYS A 166 -0.32 -11.93 -11.14
CA LYS A 166 -1.55 -12.74 -11.18
C LYS A 166 -2.69 -12.14 -12.02
N ASP A 167 -2.34 -11.35 -13.02
CA ASP A 167 -3.25 -10.68 -13.94
C ASP A 167 -3.43 -11.45 -15.26
N ASN A 168 -2.53 -12.39 -15.57
CA ASN A 168 -2.66 -13.26 -16.73
C ASN A 168 -3.67 -14.38 -16.48
N GLU A 169 -4.81 -14.33 -17.16
CA GLU A 169 -5.85 -15.36 -17.03
C GLU A 169 -5.69 -16.50 -18.02
N VAL A 170 -5.16 -16.20 -19.20
CA VAL A 170 -5.04 -17.11 -20.35
C VAL A 170 -3.69 -16.88 -21.03
N ASP A 171 -2.92 -17.95 -21.18
CA ASP A 171 -1.67 -17.99 -21.93
C ASP A 171 -1.45 -19.43 -22.43
N ASN A 172 -0.65 -19.62 -23.47
CA ASN A 172 -0.25 -20.95 -23.94
C ASN A 172 0.91 -21.55 -23.11
N VAL A 173 1.55 -20.75 -22.25
CA VAL A 173 2.59 -21.14 -21.31
C VAL A 173 2.00 -21.23 -19.90
N TYR A 174 1.93 -22.45 -19.34
CA TYR A 174 1.41 -22.72 -17.99
C TYR A 174 1.99 -21.78 -16.92
N GLN A 175 3.31 -21.54 -16.97
CA GLN A 175 4.00 -20.71 -15.97
C GLN A 175 3.56 -19.25 -16.00
N ASN A 176 3.09 -18.73 -17.13
CA ASN A 176 2.64 -17.34 -17.22
C ASN A 176 1.30 -17.12 -16.50
N VAL A 177 0.52 -18.19 -16.32
CA VAL A 177 -0.80 -18.17 -15.68
C VAL A 177 -0.73 -18.68 -14.24
N PHE A 178 0.03 -19.76 -14.02
CA PHE A 178 0.04 -20.50 -12.75
C PHE A 178 1.40 -20.55 -12.07
N GLY A 179 2.43 -19.84 -12.56
CA GLY A 179 3.79 -19.92 -12.01
C GLY A 179 4.14 -18.90 -10.95
N ASP A 180 3.39 -17.79 -10.86
CA ASP A 180 3.74 -16.69 -9.95
C ASP A 180 3.54 -17.06 -8.46
N PRO A 181 4.33 -16.46 -7.54
CA PRO A 181 4.24 -16.66 -6.08
C PRO A 181 2.86 -16.36 -5.47
N SER A 182 2.69 -16.80 -4.22
CA SER A 182 1.49 -16.58 -3.40
C SER A 182 1.47 -15.21 -2.70
N ASP A 183 0.40 -14.94 -1.94
CA ASP A 183 0.18 -13.69 -1.20
C ASP A 183 0.21 -12.47 -2.12
N TYR A 184 -0.49 -12.49 -3.25
CA TYR A 184 -0.47 -11.40 -4.24
C TYR A 184 -1.46 -10.27 -3.96
N LEU A 185 -2.30 -10.36 -2.92
CA LEU A 185 -3.19 -9.29 -2.47
C LEU A 185 -2.74 -8.76 -1.11
N ARG A 186 -2.72 -7.44 -0.91
CA ARG A 186 -2.40 -6.76 0.36
C ARG A 186 -3.36 -5.61 0.58
N TYR A 187 -3.95 -5.46 1.77
CA TYR A 187 -4.89 -4.37 2.03
C TYR A 187 -4.23 -2.99 1.93
N ILE A 188 -5.00 -2.05 1.39
CA ILE A 188 -4.80 -0.62 1.56
C ILE A 188 -5.78 -0.23 2.67
N SER A 189 -5.29 -0.06 3.90
CA SER A 189 -6.11 0.10 5.09
C SER A 189 -6.42 1.57 5.37
N ALA A 190 -7.69 1.91 5.65
CA ALA A 190 -8.07 3.26 6.10
C ALA A 190 -7.38 3.70 7.40
N ASP A 191 -6.88 2.75 8.18
CA ASP A 191 -6.10 3.00 9.39
C ASP A 191 -4.71 3.58 9.08
N GLY A 192 -4.22 3.40 7.86
CA GLY A 192 -2.88 3.82 7.40
C GLY A 192 -1.80 2.75 7.58
N PHE A 193 -0.60 3.10 7.11
CA PHE A 193 0.63 2.33 7.25
C PHE A 193 1.58 3.01 8.23
N PHE A 194 2.18 2.20 9.09
CA PHE A 194 3.06 2.66 10.17
C PHE A 194 4.28 1.77 10.27
N ASP A 195 5.36 2.35 10.78
CA ASP A 195 6.35 1.56 11.48
C ASP A 195 5.74 1.08 12.81
N THR A 196 5.84 -0.24 13.07
CA THR A 196 5.28 -0.86 14.28
C THR A 196 6.32 -1.65 15.06
N ASP A 197 6.08 -1.85 16.34
CA ASP A 197 6.94 -2.63 17.24
C ASP A 197 6.07 -3.30 18.32
N ILE A 198 6.68 -4.17 19.12
CA ILE A 198 6.01 -4.98 20.14
C ILE A 198 6.56 -4.71 21.53
N GLU A 199 5.70 -4.83 22.54
CA GLU A 199 6.13 -4.74 23.93
C GLU A 199 7.06 -5.89 24.33
N SER A 200 7.83 -5.68 25.40
CA SER A 200 8.67 -6.74 25.97
C SER A 200 7.86 -7.80 26.73
N ALA A 201 6.73 -7.41 27.35
CA ALA A 201 5.90 -8.26 28.17
C ALA A 201 4.69 -8.82 27.39
N THR A 202 4.30 -10.05 27.71
CA THR A 202 3.07 -10.66 27.20
C THR A 202 1.87 -10.26 28.04
N GLN A 203 0.72 -10.16 27.39
CA GLN A 203 -0.60 -9.99 28.01
C GLN A 203 -1.46 -11.22 27.74
N THR A 204 -2.35 -11.54 28.68
CA THR A 204 -3.34 -12.61 28.51
C THR A 204 -4.66 -12.05 28.04
N THR A 205 -5.40 -12.81 27.23
CA THR A 205 -6.69 -12.37 26.70
C THR A 205 -7.66 -13.52 26.53
N SER A 206 -8.95 -13.23 26.68
CA SER A 206 -10.03 -14.18 26.40
C SER A 206 -10.24 -14.42 24.90
N CYS A 207 -9.75 -13.51 24.05
CA CYS A 207 -10.06 -13.47 22.63
C CYS A 207 -9.02 -14.23 21.77
N TRP A 208 -7.87 -14.57 22.37
CA TRP A 208 -6.73 -15.25 21.76
C TRP A 208 -5.87 -15.96 22.81
N PRO A 209 -6.10 -17.25 23.08
CA PRO A 209 -5.14 -18.08 23.82
C PRO A 209 -4.09 -18.61 22.83
N PRO A 210 -2.76 -18.39 22.99
CA PRO A 210 -1.95 -18.11 24.20
C PRO A 210 -1.60 -16.61 24.45
N PRO A 211 -0.93 -16.26 25.57
CA PRO A 211 -0.48 -14.90 25.86
C PRO A 211 0.39 -14.31 24.74
N ILE A 212 0.20 -13.02 24.43
CA ILE A 212 0.84 -12.35 23.29
C ILE A 212 1.34 -10.95 23.69
N LYS A 213 2.44 -10.48 23.09
CA LYS A 213 2.97 -9.13 23.26
C LYS A 213 2.10 -8.16 22.46
N PRO A 214 1.58 -7.09 23.07
CA PRO A 214 0.88 -6.05 22.34
C PRO A 214 1.82 -5.35 21.35
N PHE A 215 1.32 -5.03 20.17
CA PHE A 215 1.99 -4.15 19.23
C PHE A 215 1.62 -2.69 19.51
N PHE A 216 2.41 -1.76 19.01
CA PHE A 216 2.09 -0.33 19.00
C PHE A 216 2.65 0.32 17.74
N LYS A 217 2.01 1.42 17.32
CA LYS A 217 2.44 2.23 16.19
C LYS A 217 3.47 3.25 16.66
N ILE A 218 4.56 3.39 15.91
CA ILE A 218 5.64 4.35 16.22
C ILE A 218 5.41 5.63 15.44
N GLU A 219 5.53 5.55 14.12
CA GLU A 219 5.45 6.68 13.20
C GLU A 219 4.78 6.26 11.90
N GLU A 220 4.14 7.22 11.22
CA GLU A 220 3.57 6.98 9.90
C GLU A 220 4.67 6.60 8.89
N ASN A 221 4.36 5.61 8.06
CA ASN A 221 5.20 5.18 6.95
C ASN A 221 4.28 4.77 5.77
N PRO A 222 3.63 5.74 5.11
CA PRO A 222 2.61 5.51 4.08
C PRO A 222 3.09 4.72 2.84
N LEU A 223 4.40 4.60 2.60
CA LEU A 223 4.94 3.95 1.40
C LEU A 223 5.38 2.49 1.62
N THR A 224 6.01 2.20 2.75
CA THR A 224 6.52 0.84 3.04
C THR A 224 6.06 0.27 4.37
N GLY A 225 5.35 1.05 5.17
CA GLY A 225 4.88 0.63 6.48
C GLY A 225 3.90 -0.53 6.44
N GLU A 226 3.54 -0.97 7.63
CA GLU A 226 2.58 -2.05 7.84
C GLU A 226 1.25 -1.50 8.34
N CYS A 227 0.16 -2.12 7.91
CA CYS A 227 -1.16 -1.88 8.48
C CYS A 227 -1.48 -2.93 9.55
N ASP A 228 -2.65 -2.78 10.18
CA ASP A 228 -3.20 -3.73 11.15
C ASP A 228 -3.27 -5.19 10.66
N LEU A 229 -3.47 -5.36 9.35
CA LEU A 229 -3.66 -6.66 8.71
C LEU A 229 -2.35 -7.39 8.41
N ASP A 230 -1.23 -6.68 8.45
CA ASP A 230 0.10 -7.24 8.24
C ASP A 230 0.64 -7.80 9.56
N GLU A 231 1.22 -9.01 9.51
CA GLU A 231 2.09 -9.50 10.59
C GLU A 231 3.40 -8.68 10.58
N LEU A 232 3.92 -8.36 11.76
CA LEU A 232 5.18 -7.63 11.90
C LEU A 232 6.35 -8.52 11.53
N SER A 233 7.19 -8.09 10.59
CA SER A 233 8.47 -8.74 10.32
C SER A 233 9.54 -8.27 11.31
N THR A 234 9.96 -9.14 12.23
CA THR A 234 10.91 -8.80 13.30
C THR A 234 11.87 -9.95 13.57
N ASP A 235 13.15 -9.66 13.75
CA ASP A 235 14.21 -10.64 14.04
C ASP A 235 14.09 -11.14 15.49
N ILE A 236 13.35 -12.22 15.68
CA ILE A 236 13.04 -12.82 16.98
C ILE A 236 13.43 -14.30 17.06
N VAL A 237 13.80 -14.93 15.94
CA VAL A 237 14.21 -16.34 15.85
C VAL A 237 15.62 -16.46 15.27
N PRO A 238 16.50 -17.32 15.82
CA PRO A 238 17.79 -17.60 15.20
C PRO A 238 17.68 -18.17 13.76
N PRO A 239 18.62 -17.87 12.85
CA PRO A 239 19.82 -17.07 13.05
C PRO A 239 19.52 -15.56 13.04
N PHE A 240 19.88 -14.87 14.13
CA PHE A 240 19.77 -13.41 14.21
C PHE A 240 20.49 -12.75 13.03
N ASP A 241 20.06 -11.55 12.66
CA ASP A 241 20.53 -10.77 11.50
C ASP A 241 20.04 -11.27 10.14
N VAL A 242 19.12 -12.22 10.11
CA VAL A 242 18.41 -12.69 8.92
C VAL A 242 16.94 -12.91 9.25
N LEU A 243 16.06 -12.21 8.55
CA LEU A 243 14.62 -12.49 8.62
C LEU A 243 14.30 -13.78 7.86
N ASN A 244 13.54 -14.67 8.48
CA ASN A 244 13.00 -15.87 7.85
C ASN A 244 11.47 -15.98 8.04
N TYR A 245 10.88 -17.10 7.63
CA TYR A 245 9.44 -17.32 7.75
C TYR A 245 8.90 -17.23 9.18
N TYR A 246 9.71 -17.56 10.19
CA TYR A 246 9.34 -17.55 11.60
C TYR A 246 9.54 -16.18 12.28
N ASP A 247 10.19 -15.23 11.61
CA ASP A 247 10.38 -13.84 12.07
C ASP A 247 9.16 -12.96 11.76
N ARG A 248 7.98 -13.50 12.08
CA ARG A 248 6.68 -12.88 11.84
C ARG A 248 5.88 -12.86 13.13
N TYR A 249 5.30 -11.72 13.44
CA TYR A 249 4.56 -11.52 14.68
C TYR A 249 3.11 -11.10 14.43
N PRO A 250 2.12 -11.90 14.88
CA PRO A 250 0.71 -11.61 14.62
C PRO A 250 0.22 -10.39 15.39
N LYS A 251 -0.46 -9.46 14.70
CA LYS A 251 -1.05 -8.25 15.30
C LYS A 251 -2.42 -8.55 15.89
N VAL A 252 -2.46 -8.98 17.14
CA VAL A 252 -3.71 -9.34 17.83
C VAL A 252 -4.17 -8.26 18.82
N TYR A 253 -3.21 -7.63 19.49
CA TYR A 253 -3.38 -6.71 20.62
C TYR A 253 -2.64 -5.42 20.34
N GLN A 254 -3.28 -4.27 20.52
CA GLN A 254 -2.60 -2.98 20.39
C GLN A 254 -2.54 -2.23 21.73
N ASN A 255 -1.39 -1.65 22.02
CA ASN A 255 -1.25 -0.59 23.01
C ASN A 255 -1.36 0.78 22.33
N GLU A 256 -2.41 1.54 22.68
CA GLU A 256 -2.56 2.95 22.30
C GLU A 256 -2.29 3.84 23.52
N GLN A 257 -1.04 4.27 23.66
CA GLN A 257 -0.63 5.23 24.71
C GLN A 257 -1.03 4.80 26.14
N GLY A 258 -0.93 3.52 26.43
CA GLY A 258 -1.32 2.88 27.69
C GLY A 258 -2.71 2.23 27.68
N VAL A 259 -3.47 2.36 26.58
CA VAL A 259 -4.78 1.76 26.41
C VAL A 259 -4.71 0.44 25.63
N TYR A 260 -5.10 -0.61 26.34
CA TYR A 260 -5.46 -1.97 25.93
C TYR A 260 -6.53 -2.12 24.83
N LEU A 261 -6.21 -2.27 23.53
CA LEU A 261 -7.22 -2.59 22.50
C LEU A 261 -7.16 -4.03 21.99
N TYR A 262 -8.33 -4.69 21.91
CA TYR A 262 -8.48 -6.11 21.64
C TYR A 262 -9.41 -6.33 20.44
N ASN A 263 -8.86 -6.69 19.28
CA ASN A 263 -9.70 -6.88 18.09
C ASN A 263 -9.17 -7.93 17.11
N VAL A 264 -8.11 -8.68 17.46
CA VAL A 264 -7.43 -9.61 16.55
C VAL A 264 -7.13 -8.92 15.21
N PHE A 265 -6.48 -7.74 15.28
CA PHE A 265 -6.37 -6.77 14.18
C PHE A 265 -5.97 -7.37 12.83
N GLN A 266 -5.07 -8.35 12.84
CA GLN A 266 -4.66 -9.08 11.64
C GLN A 266 -5.83 -9.75 10.91
N ALA A 267 -6.84 -10.24 11.61
CA ALA A 267 -7.95 -11.02 11.06
C ALA A 267 -9.17 -10.16 10.68
N GLY A 268 -8.93 -8.90 10.31
CA GLY A 268 -9.97 -7.94 9.91
C GLY A 268 -10.52 -7.14 11.08
N ASN A 269 -10.65 -5.82 10.87
CA ASN A 269 -11.22 -4.92 11.86
C ASN A 269 -11.79 -3.65 11.22
N SER A 270 -12.69 -2.95 11.91
CA SER A 270 -13.41 -1.80 11.36
C SER A 270 -12.54 -0.60 10.97
N ARG A 271 -11.30 -0.49 11.47
CA ARG A 271 -10.38 0.61 11.12
C ARG A 271 -9.85 0.50 9.70
N GLN A 272 -9.93 -0.68 9.09
CA GLN A 272 -9.47 -0.85 7.71
C GLN A 272 -10.41 -0.26 6.66
N VAL A 273 -11.64 0.10 7.06
CA VAL A 273 -12.74 0.44 6.16
C VAL A 273 -12.80 1.94 5.90
N PHE A 274 -12.80 2.34 4.62
CA PHE A 274 -13.01 3.73 4.24
C PHE A 274 -14.50 4.07 4.26
N THR A 275 -14.86 5.23 4.81
CA THR A 275 -16.25 5.69 4.92
C THR A 275 -16.32 7.20 4.70
N LEU A 276 -17.51 7.70 4.33
CA LEU A 276 -17.72 9.13 4.08
C LEU A 276 -17.46 9.99 5.33
N ASN A 277 -17.76 9.46 6.52
CA ASN A 277 -17.62 10.15 7.81
C ASN A 277 -16.30 9.83 8.54
N GLY A 278 -15.47 8.95 7.98
CA GLY A 278 -14.15 8.60 8.51
C GLY A 278 -13.04 9.00 7.53
N VAL A 279 -12.09 8.10 7.29
CA VAL A 279 -11.13 8.27 6.20
C VAL A 279 -11.87 8.01 4.89
N ARG A 280 -12.09 9.08 4.12
CA ARG A 280 -12.82 9.01 2.85
C ARG A 280 -11.94 9.10 1.62
N LYS A 281 -10.68 9.50 1.77
CA LYS A 281 -9.75 9.74 0.65
C LYS A 281 -8.38 9.15 0.95
N PHE A 282 -7.78 8.56 -0.08
CA PHE A 282 -6.40 8.10 -0.10
C PHE A 282 -5.78 8.37 -1.47
N GLY A 283 -4.46 8.56 -1.50
CA GLY A 283 -3.73 9.09 -2.64
C GLY A 283 -2.27 9.40 -2.27
N LEU A 284 -1.50 9.93 -3.22
CA LEU A 284 -0.07 10.22 -3.03
C LEU A 284 0.26 11.02 -1.75
N GLY A 285 -0.56 12.02 -1.42
CA GLY A 285 -0.40 12.90 -0.26
C GLY A 285 -1.14 12.45 1.01
N TYR A 286 -1.48 11.16 1.13
CA TYR A 286 -2.27 10.61 2.24
C TYR A 286 -1.60 9.37 2.84
N ASN A 287 -2.04 9.01 4.04
CA ASN A 287 -1.78 7.71 4.64
C ASN A 287 -3.12 6.95 4.77
N PRO A 288 -3.35 5.88 4.01
CA PRO A 288 -2.40 5.20 3.12
C PRO A 288 -2.18 5.91 1.77
N SER A 289 -1.05 5.60 1.13
CA SER A 289 -0.73 6.03 -0.24
C SER A 289 -1.24 5.06 -1.30
N THR A 290 -1.50 5.57 -2.50
CA THR A 290 -1.81 4.80 -3.72
C THR A 290 -0.58 4.52 -4.58
N SER A 291 0.61 4.96 -4.14
CA SER A 291 1.88 4.62 -4.77
C SER A 291 2.06 3.11 -4.87
N SER A 292 2.92 2.69 -5.79
CA SER A 292 3.26 1.28 -5.94
C SER A 292 3.88 0.74 -4.66
N MET A 293 3.66 -0.54 -4.34
CA MET A 293 4.23 -1.18 -3.17
C MET A 293 5.45 -2.00 -3.55
N ILE A 294 6.43 -2.05 -2.64
CA ILE A 294 7.60 -2.91 -2.85
C ILE A 294 7.21 -4.39 -2.66
N ASN A 295 7.78 -5.26 -3.49
CA ASN A 295 7.61 -6.70 -3.36
C ASN A 295 8.97 -7.40 -3.33
N LEU A 296 9.04 -8.49 -2.58
CA LEU A 296 10.24 -9.31 -2.43
C LEU A 296 9.83 -10.77 -2.28
N THR A 297 9.98 -11.54 -3.36
CA THR A 297 9.61 -12.95 -3.36
C THR A 297 10.46 -13.69 -2.33
N SER A 298 9.84 -14.24 -1.30
CA SER A 298 10.56 -14.80 -0.16
C SER A 298 9.79 -15.88 0.60
N PHE A 299 10.54 -16.67 1.38
CA PHE A 299 10.04 -17.59 2.39
C PHE A 299 11.02 -17.64 3.57
N ASP A 300 11.76 -18.74 3.75
CA ASP A 300 12.90 -18.81 4.68
C ASP A 300 14.09 -17.99 4.18
N ILE A 301 14.19 -17.82 2.86
CA ILE A 301 15.22 -17.04 2.19
C ILE A 301 14.60 -16.19 1.08
N GLN A 302 15.34 -15.17 0.64
CA GLN A 302 15.01 -14.39 -0.54
C GLN A 302 15.19 -15.23 -1.81
N ALA A 303 14.18 -15.23 -2.70
CA ALA A 303 14.18 -16.03 -3.93
C ALA A 303 14.98 -15.40 -5.09
N ASN A 304 15.37 -14.12 -4.99
CA ASN A 304 16.03 -13.35 -6.05
C ASN A 304 15.26 -13.38 -7.38
N ASN A 305 13.96 -13.11 -7.33
CA ASN A 305 13.12 -13.12 -8.51
C ASN A 305 13.34 -11.84 -9.35
N PRO A 306 13.69 -11.93 -10.65
CA PRO A 306 13.95 -10.74 -11.47
C PRO A 306 12.72 -9.83 -11.64
N LYS A 307 11.52 -10.34 -11.40
CA LYS A 307 10.27 -9.57 -11.42
C LYS A 307 10.02 -8.78 -10.12
N ASP A 308 10.77 -9.04 -9.04
CA ASP A 308 10.67 -8.29 -7.80
C ASP A 308 11.01 -6.82 -7.99
N GLN A 309 10.25 -5.94 -7.34
CA GLN A 309 10.37 -4.50 -7.42
C GLN A 309 10.58 -3.94 -6.01
N ARG A 310 11.80 -3.47 -5.74
CA ARG A 310 12.15 -2.73 -4.51
C ARG A 310 12.12 -1.21 -4.69
N ILE A 311 11.34 -0.75 -5.66
CA ILE A 311 11.15 0.66 -6.00
C ILE A 311 9.69 1.02 -5.77
N VAL A 312 9.45 2.12 -5.06
CA VAL A 312 8.13 2.75 -4.97
C VAL A 312 8.00 3.78 -6.09
N TYR A 313 7.04 3.57 -7.00
CA TYR A 313 6.69 4.54 -8.03
C TYR A 313 5.55 5.43 -7.53
N LEU A 314 5.85 6.73 -7.42
CA LEU A 314 4.84 7.73 -7.13
C LEU A 314 3.94 7.90 -8.36
N ASN A 315 2.64 8.06 -8.12
CA ASN A 315 1.64 8.24 -9.16
C ASN A 315 0.57 9.26 -8.73
N GLY A 316 -0.25 9.71 -9.68
CA GLY A 316 -1.33 10.68 -9.42
C GLY A 316 -2.69 10.02 -9.10
N VAL A 317 -2.72 8.71 -8.81
CA VAL A 317 -3.98 8.02 -8.51
C VAL A 317 -4.51 8.52 -7.17
N SER A 318 -5.75 8.97 -7.12
CA SER A 318 -6.48 9.18 -5.86
C SER A 318 -7.89 8.65 -5.95
N ILE A 319 -8.41 8.21 -4.81
CA ILE A 319 -9.76 7.69 -4.63
C ILE A 319 -10.39 8.43 -3.47
N GLU A 320 -11.53 9.08 -3.71
CA GLU A 320 -12.31 9.77 -2.68
C GLU A 320 -13.77 9.31 -2.68
N ILE A 321 -14.28 8.90 -1.53
CA ILE A 321 -15.72 8.68 -1.31
C ILE A 321 -16.41 10.05 -1.26
N ILE A 322 -17.26 10.30 -2.24
CA ILE A 322 -18.02 11.57 -2.34
C ILE A 322 -19.49 11.40 -1.90
N SER A 323 -19.99 10.17 -1.86
CA SER A 323 -21.34 9.85 -1.38
C SER A 323 -21.39 8.42 -0.84
N GLN A 324 -22.20 8.22 0.20
CA GLN A 324 -22.44 6.92 0.83
C GLN A 324 -23.90 6.89 1.28
N SER A 325 -24.75 6.12 0.59
CA SER A 325 -26.19 6.06 0.89
C SER A 325 -26.84 4.77 0.41
N SER A 326 -27.81 4.26 1.19
CA SER A 326 -28.61 3.07 0.84
C SER A 326 -27.77 1.85 0.42
N GLY A 327 -26.59 1.66 1.02
CA GLY A 327 -25.68 0.55 0.70
C GLY A 327 -24.87 0.74 -0.58
N ASN A 328 -24.86 1.93 -1.18
CA ASN A 328 -24.06 2.27 -2.36
C ASN A 328 -23.01 3.33 -2.01
N ILE A 329 -21.83 3.23 -2.60
CA ILE A 329 -20.74 4.20 -2.46
C ILE A 329 -20.46 4.83 -3.82
N GLN A 330 -20.34 6.15 -3.86
CA GLN A 330 -19.79 6.85 -5.01
C GLN A 330 -18.36 7.25 -4.73
N VAL A 331 -17.47 6.89 -5.64
CA VAL A 331 -16.05 7.23 -5.59
C VAL A 331 -15.68 8.15 -6.75
N GLN A 332 -14.91 9.19 -6.45
CA GLN A 332 -14.20 9.98 -7.44
C GLN A 332 -12.79 9.43 -7.58
N ILE A 333 -12.42 9.06 -8.81
CA ILE A 333 -11.10 8.55 -9.17
C ILE A 333 -10.41 9.59 -10.05
N ARG A 334 -9.19 9.94 -9.68
CA ARG A 334 -8.31 10.83 -10.46
C ARG A 334 -6.96 10.16 -10.70
N PHE A 335 -6.28 10.57 -11.77
CA PHE A 335 -4.92 10.08 -12.12
C PHE A 335 -3.87 11.20 -12.16
N ASP A 336 -4.26 12.41 -11.75
CA ASP A 336 -3.46 13.63 -11.77
C ASP A 336 -3.41 14.32 -10.39
N ASP A 337 -3.76 13.60 -9.31
CA ASP A 337 -3.72 14.15 -7.96
C ASP A 337 -2.30 14.04 -7.39
N VAL A 338 -1.51 15.09 -7.63
CA VAL A 338 -0.09 15.19 -7.27
C VAL A 338 0.16 16.08 -6.04
N ASP A 339 -0.92 16.56 -5.40
CA ASP A 339 -0.86 17.51 -4.28
C ASP A 339 -0.61 16.77 -2.96
N ILE A 340 0.38 17.23 -2.21
CA ILE A 340 0.71 16.73 -0.87
C ILE A 340 0.16 17.70 0.18
N VAL A 341 -1.03 17.38 0.70
CA VAL A 341 -1.85 18.29 1.53
C VAL A 341 -1.66 18.12 3.04
N SER A 342 -0.89 17.12 3.47
CA SER A 342 -0.53 16.85 4.86
C SER A 342 0.97 16.61 4.97
N ASP A 343 1.49 16.62 6.20
CA ASP A 343 2.89 16.26 6.44
C ASP A 343 3.08 14.78 6.17
N GLN A 344 4.22 14.43 5.57
CA GLN A 344 4.53 13.09 5.11
C GLN A 344 5.92 12.67 5.56
N ARG A 345 6.04 11.43 6.00
CA ARG A 345 7.32 10.75 6.22
C ARG A 345 7.43 9.61 5.20
N TRP A 346 8.39 9.71 4.30
CA TRP A 346 8.57 8.75 3.22
C TRP A 346 9.81 7.91 3.45
N CYS A 347 9.57 6.60 3.56
CA CYS A 347 10.58 5.59 3.76
C CYS A 347 10.46 4.53 2.67
N ALA A 348 11.50 4.32 1.87
CA ALA A 348 11.64 3.18 0.99
C ALA A 348 13.09 3.08 0.48
N PRO A 349 13.62 1.89 0.16
CA PRO A 349 14.95 1.76 -0.42
C PRO A 349 15.16 2.67 -1.63
N GLU A 350 14.15 2.71 -2.52
CA GLU A 350 14.07 3.66 -3.62
C GLU A 350 12.65 4.19 -3.82
N ILE A 351 12.55 5.49 -4.10
CA ILE A 351 11.31 6.18 -4.50
C ILE A 351 11.56 6.87 -5.83
N HIS A 352 10.73 6.64 -6.84
CA HIS A 352 10.86 7.24 -8.17
C HIS A 352 9.69 8.17 -8.44
N LEU A 353 9.98 9.45 -8.64
CA LEU A 353 9.04 10.46 -9.11
C LEU A 353 9.16 10.60 -10.63
N ASN A 354 8.23 10.00 -11.36
CA ASN A 354 8.12 10.15 -12.82
C ASN A 354 7.37 11.45 -13.19
N PRO A 355 7.45 11.91 -14.45
CA PRO A 355 6.50 12.89 -14.99
C PRO A 355 5.06 12.40 -14.82
N ILE A 356 4.22 13.18 -14.13
CA ILE A 356 2.78 12.90 -13.97
C ILE A 356 2.02 14.05 -14.65
N GLY A 357 1.11 13.70 -15.55
CA GLY A 357 0.36 14.68 -16.35
C GLY A 357 1.15 15.25 -17.55
N PRO A 358 0.71 16.37 -18.13
CA PRO A 358 1.37 17.00 -19.27
C PRO A 358 2.75 17.57 -18.87
N SER A 359 3.64 17.78 -19.85
CA SER A 359 5.07 18.10 -19.65
C SER A 359 5.40 19.35 -18.80
N ASN A 360 4.42 20.21 -18.53
CA ASN A 360 4.59 21.43 -17.75
C ASN A 360 3.83 21.41 -16.41
N ALA A 361 3.12 20.31 -16.10
CA ALA A 361 2.48 20.12 -14.81
C ALA A 361 3.49 19.63 -13.77
N TYR A 362 3.16 19.85 -12.50
CA TYR A 362 3.92 19.26 -11.41
C TYR A 362 3.77 17.73 -11.44
N SER A 363 4.88 17.02 -11.29
CA SER A 363 4.87 15.61 -10.90
C SER A 363 4.51 15.46 -9.43
N LEU A 364 4.93 16.41 -8.61
CA LEU A 364 4.67 16.46 -7.17
C LEU A 364 4.57 17.91 -6.76
N ASN A 365 3.51 18.25 -6.02
CA ASN A 365 3.31 19.59 -5.49
C ASN A 365 3.16 19.54 -3.96
N LEU A 366 4.22 19.90 -3.24
CA LEU A 366 4.17 20.00 -1.78
C LEU A 366 3.48 21.31 -1.40
N LYS A 367 2.32 21.20 -0.76
CA LYS A 367 1.46 22.35 -0.48
C LYS A 367 2.03 23.26 0.58
N THR A 368 1.50 24.48 0.59
CA THR A 368 1.90 25.56 1.50
C THR A 368 1.98 25.07 2.95
N ASN A 369 3.11 25.33 3.62
CA ASN A 369 3.40 24.92 5.01
C ASN A 369 3.28 23.41 5.28
N LYS A 370 3.52 22.55 4.29
CA LYS A 370 3.59 21.09 4.46
C LYS A 370 5.01 20.58 4.38
N VAL A 371 5.24 19.46 5.06
CA VAL A 371 6.57 18.86 5.18
C VAL A 371 6.58 17.47 4.52
N ILE A 372 7.62 17.20 3.73
CA ILE A 372 8.02 15.82 3.40
C ILE A 372 9.36 15.56 4.07
N ILE A 373 9.48 14.42 4.76
CA ILE A 373 10.74 13.93 5.32
C ILE A 373 11.11 12.62 4.62
N LEU A 374 12.26 12.58 3.95
CA LEU A 374 12.90 11.34 3.53
C LEU A 374 13.70 10.78 4.69
N ASP A 375 13.35 9.57 5.13
CA ASP A 375 13.91 8.97 6.34
C ASP A 375 14.17 7.46 6.17
N GLN A 376 14.92 6.86 7.10
CA GLN A 376 15.04 5.42 7.25
C GLN A 376 13.87 4.85 8.06
N GLY A 377 13.01 4.07 7.41
CA GLY A 377 11.89 3.40 8.05
C GLY A 377 12.33 2.26 8.98
N LEU A 378 11.41 1.72 9.75
CA LEU A 378 11.66 0.61 10.68
C LEU A 378 11.04 -0.69 10.18
N THR A 379 10.03 -0.56 9.34
CA THR A 379 9.43 -1.66 8.61
C THR A 379 10.45 -2.33 7.70
N ALA A 380 10.50 -3.65 7.75
CA ALA A 380 11.47 -4.42 6.98
C ALA A 380 11.19 -4.32 5.46
N THR A 381 12.24 -4.05 4.70
CA THR A 381 12.20 -3.96 3.22
C THR A 381 13.26 -4.85 2.55
N LYS A 382 14.04 -5.61 3.34
CA LYS A 382 15.03 -6.62 2.94
C LYS A 382 15.09 -7.71 4.02
N MET A 383 15.71 -8.86 3.72
CA MET A 383 15.82 -9.98 4.67
C MET A 383 17.17 -10.09 5.38
N THR A 384 18.21 -9.47 4.84
CA THR A 384 19.59 -9.61 5.33
C THR A 384 20.25 -8.25 5.50
N ASP A 385 21.46 -8.27 6.05
CA ASP A 385 22.33 -7.10 6.19
C ASP A 385 21.66 -5.94 6.94
N PRO A 386 21.12 -6.18 8.15
CA PRO A 386 20.47 -5.13 8.91
C PRO A 386 21.45 -4.00 9.25
N LEU A 387 20.92 -2.79 9.31
CA LEU A 387 21.68 -1.59 9.67
C LEU A 387 21.40 -1.21 11.12
N LEU A 388 22.39 -0.60 11.79
CA LEU A 388 22.18 -0.02 13.11
C LEU A 388 21.56 1.38 12.96
N PHE A 389 20.32 1.55 13.39
CA PHE A 389 19.59 2.81 13.34
C PHE A 389 18.99 3.11 14.72
N HIS A 390 19.35 4.26 15.31
CA HIS A 390 18.97 4.64 16.68
C HIS A 390 19.20 3.54 17.74
N GLY A 391 20.31 2.79 17.62
CA GLY A 391 20.69 1.74 18.58
C GLY A 391 19.99 0.39 18.40
N ARG A 392 19.15 0.23 17.37
CA ARG A 392 18.53 -1.06 17.01
C ARG A 392 18.94 -1.51 15.61
N LYS A 393 18.91 -2.82 15.39
CA LYS A 393 19.07 -3.40 14.05
C LYS A 393 17.75 -3.26 13.29
N VAL A 394 17.81 -2.72 12.08
CA VAL A 394 16.66 -2.55 11.19
C VAL A 394 16.95 -3.15 9.82
N PHE A 395 15.96 -3.85 9.27
CA PHE A 395 16.04 -4.49 7.96
C PHE A 395 15.51 -3.58 6.85
N SER A 396 15.95 -2.32 6.89
CA SER A 396 15.51 -1.26 6.00
C SER A 396 16.72 -0.40 5.61
N ASP A 397 16.73 0.03 4.36
CA ASP A 397 17.75 0.94 3.83
C ASP A 397 17.31 2.40 4.06
N PRO A 398 18.24 3.36 4.24
CA PRO A 398 17.93 4.79 4.11
C PRO A 398 17.32 5.10 2.75
N THR A 399 16.47 6.12 2.69
CA THR A 399 15.66 6.36 1.49
C THR A 399 16.45 6.99 0.36
N SER A 400 16.34 6.45 -0.86
CA SER A 400 16.84 7.11 -2.07
C SER A 400 15.69 7.60 -2.95
N PHE A 401 15.45 8.90 -2.98
CA PHE A 401 14.41 9.53 -3.78
C PHE A 401 14.98 10.06 -5.10
N TYR A 402 14.44 9.61 -6.22
CA TYR A 402 14.84 10.01 -7.57
C TYR A 402 13.76 10.88 -8.20
N CYS A 403 14.08 12.16 -8.43
CA CYS A 403 13.36 12.98 -9.41
C CYS A 403 13.82 12.52 -10.79
N LYS A 404 13.01 11.69 -11.46
CA LYS A 404 13.35 11.09 -12.75
C LYS A 404 13.43 12.15 -13.86
N ALA A 405 14.06 11.81 -14.97
CA ALA A 405 14.19 12.72 -16.11
C ALA A 405 12.83 13.32 -16.53
N GLY A 406 12.77 14.65 -16.63
CA GLY A 406 11.56 15.41 -16.97
C GLY A 406 10.53 15.58 -15.84
N SER A 407 10.79 15.02 -14.64
CA SER A 407 9.90 15.23 -13.49
C SER A 407 10.01 16.65 -12.94
N PHE A 408 8.92 17.12 -12.34
CA PHE A 408 8.84 18.46 -11.77
C PHE A 408 8.30 18.41 -10.33
N LEU A 409 9.17 18.68 -9.36
CA LEU A 409 8.82 18.82 -7.95
C LEU A 409 8.71 20.29 -7.57
N ASN A 410 7.56 20.69 -7.03
CA ASN A 410 7.29 22.06 -6.60
C ASN A 410 7.08 22.14 -5.10
N LEU A 411 7.74 23.09 -4.45
CA LEU A 411 7.53 23.45 -3.05
C LEU A 411 6.80 24.79 -3.00
N GLU A 412 5.52 24.75 -2.61
CA GLU A 412 4.72 25.96 -2.38
C GLU A 412 5.27 26.79 -1.20
N PRO A 413 4.80 28.04 -0.99
CA PRO A 413 5.33 28.90 0.05
C PRO A 413 5.36 28.25 1.44
N GLY A 414 6.49 28.39 2.14
CA GLY A 414 6.70 27.82 3.47
C GLY A 414 6.72 26.28 3.54
N ALA A 415 6.61 25.56 2.42
CA ALA A 415 6.76 24.11 2.38
C ALA A 415 8.19 23.69 2.71
N GLU A 416 8.37 22.49 3.28
CA GLU A 416 9.69 21.98 3.64
C GLU A 416 9.90 20.54 3.14
N PHE A 417 10.98 20.33 2.38
CA PHE A 417 11.41 19.00 1.95
C PHE A 417 12.72 18.67 2.67
N VAL A 418 12.69 17.66 3.53
CA VAL A 418 13.81 17.28 4.39
C VAL A 418 14.42 15.97 3.90
N VAL A 419 15.73 15.97 3.66
CA VAL A 419 16.54 14.79 3.40
C VAL A 419 17.33 14.45 4.65
N ASP A 420 17.02 13.31 5.25
CA ASP A 420 17.41 13.01 6.63
C ASP A 420 17.98 11.60 6.82
N ASN A 421 18.68 11.36 7.93
CA ASN A 421 19.13 10.05 8.38
C ASN A 421 19.76 9.18 7.27
N ASN A 422 20.79 9.71 6.60
CA ASN A 422 21.50 9.09 5.47
C ASN A 422 20.67 8.86 4.19
N SER A 423 19.46 9.41 4.12
CA SER A 423 18.64 9.40 2.90
C SER A 423 19.20 10.33 1.83
N GLN A 424 18.72 10.19 0.60
CA GLN A 424 19.23 10.93 -0.55
C GLN A 424 18.07 11.46 -1.41
N LEU A 425 18.22 12.69 -1.89
CA LEU A 425 17.43 13.26 -2.98
C LEU A 425 18.32 13.38 -4.21
N ILE A 426 17.97 12.69 -5.29
CA ILE A 426 18.72 12.64 -6.55
C ILE A 426 17.90 13.26 -7.67
N LEU A 427 18.46 14.30 -8.29
CA LEU A 427 17.89 14.96 -9.46
C LEU A 427 18.55 14.41 -10.72
N GLU A 428 17.79 13.67 -11.52
CA GLU A 428 18.25 13.14 -12.81
C GLU A 428 18.28 14.23 -13.90
N PRO A 429 18.96 14.00 -15.04
CA PRO A 429 19.01 14.97 -16.12
C PRO A 429 17.62 15.45 -16.54
N ASN A 430 17.46 16.76 -16.74
CA ASN A 430 16.20 17.43 -17.09
C ASN A 430 15.09 17.35 -16.03
N SER A 431 15.36 16.86 -14.82
CA SER A 431 14.45 17.05 -13.69
C SER A 431 14.53 18.47 -13.15
N ARG A 432 13.45 18.93 -12.51
CA ARG A 432 13.30 20.28 -12.00
C ARG A 432 12.77 20.30 -10.57
N ILE A 433 13.37 21.13 -9.73
CA ILE A 433 12.81 21.55 -8.44
C ILE A 433 12.55 23.05 -8.45
N ASP A 434 11.35 23.47 -8.05
CA ASP A 434 11.05 24.86 -7.70
C ASP A 434 10.86 25.00 -6.19
N ILE A 435 11.64 25.89 -5.57
CA ILE A 435 11.56 26.21 -4.14
C ILE A 435 10.91 27.59 -4.02
N GLY A 436 9.64 27.63 -3.64
CA GLY A 436 8.86 28.85 -3.50
C GLY A 436 9.26 29.72 -2.29
N GLN A 437 8.53 30.82 -2.12
CA GLN A 437 8.81 31.82 -1.09
C GLN A 437 8.85 31.21 0.31
N ASN A 438 9.93 31.43 1.06
CA ASN A 438 10.16 30.85 2.39
C ASN A 438 10.13 29.32 2.45
N ALA A 439 10.02 28.62 1.31
CA ALA A 439 10.10 27.17 1.28
C ALA A 439 11.56 26.72 1.49
N ILE A 440 11.72 25.52 2.03
CA ILE A 440 13.02 25.01 2.46
C ILE A 440 13.25 23.63 1.84
N LEU A 441 14.38 23.46 1.15
CA LEU A 441 14.99 22.15 0.93
C LEU A 441 16.10 21.97 1.97
N ARG A 442 15.89 21.08 2.94
CA ARG A 442 16.82 20.84 4.06
C ARG A 442 17.53 19.51 3.88
N VAL A 443 18.83 19.48 4.11
CA VAL A 443 19.66 18.27 4.11
C VAL A 443 20.45 18.20 5.42
N LYS A 444 20.24 17.15 6.20
CA LYS A 444 20.86 16.99 7.53
C LYS A 444 21.11 15.52 7.89
N ARG A 445 21.82 15.27 9.00
CA ARG A 445 22.07 13.93 9.58
C ARG A 445 22.51 12.89 8.55
N GLY A 446 23.58 13.19 7.82
CA GLY A 446 24.16 12.36 6.77
C GLY A 446 23.34 12.33 5.48
N GLY A 447 22.27 13.13 5.38
CA GLY A 447 21.47 13.25 4.17
C GLY A 447 22.27 13.79 2.98
N ARG A 448 21.82 13.45 1.76
CA ARG A 448 22.48 13.83 0.52
C ARG A 448 21.55 14.50 -0.48
N LEU A 449 21.95 15.63 -1.02
CA LEU A 449 21.39 16.17 -2.26
C LEU A 449 22.34 15.90 -3.44
N VAL A 450 21.85 15.23 -4.48
CA VAL A 450 22.61 14.93 -5.71
C VAL A 450 21.98 15.65 -6.89
N ILE A 451 22.74 16.51 -7.57
CA ILE A 451 22.27 17.29 -8.71
C ILE A 451 23.06 16.87 -9.95
N ASN A 452 22.48 16.00 -10.78
CA ASN A 452 23.15 15.51 -11.98
C ASN A 452 23.20 16.56 -13.11
N THR A 453 24.04 16.30 -14.11
CA THR A 453 24.14 17.09 -15.34
C THR A 453 22.77 17.36 -15.95
N GLY A 454 22.43 18.62 -16.18
CA GLY A 454 21.17 19.04 -16.78
C GLY A 454 19.96 19.09 -15.84
N ALA A 455 20.10 18.75 -14.56
CA ALA A 455 19.07 19.02 -13.56
C ALA A 455 19.02 20.52 -13.19
N VAL A 456 17.83 21.00 -12.83
CA VAL A 456 17.57 22.42 -12.51
C VAL A 456 16.95 22.56 -11.14
N ILE A 457 17.50 23.46 -10.30
CA ILE A 457 16.83 23.95 -9.10
C ILE A 457 16.60 25.46 -9.27
N ASN A 458 15.36 25.91 -9.07
CA ASN A 458 15.00 27.33 -9.01
C ASN A 458 14.63 27.71 -7.58
N VAL A 459 15.31 28.71 -7.03
CA VAL A 459 15.05 29.23 -5.69
C VAL A 459 14.36 30.58 -5.82
N ASN A 460 13.05 30.62 -5.59
CA ASN A 460 12.22 31.81 -5.71
C ASN A 460 11.88 32.36 -4.31
N ASP A 461 12.83 33.09 -3.69
CA ASP A 461 12.76 33.55 -2.29
C ASP A 461 12.69 32.41 -1.25
N GLY A 462 13.01 31.19 -1.66
CA GLY A 462 13.18 30.02 -0.81
C GLY A 462 14.61 29.83 -0.31
N LYS A 463 14.90 28.67 0.28
CA LYS A 463 16.24 28.34 0.79
C LYS A 463 16.59 26.87 0.58
N ILE A 464 17.86 26.63 0.32
CA ILE A 464 18.49 25.32 0.51
C ILE A 464 19.32 25.41 1.79
N ILE A 465 19.06 24.54 2.76
CA ILE A 465 19.78 24.50 4.05
C ILE A 465 20.52 23.17 4.14
N ILE A 466 21.84 23.24 4.29
CA ILE A 466 22.70 22.09 4.57
C ILE A 466 23.22 22.27 5.99
N GLU A 467 22.89 21.34 6.87
CA GLU A 467 23.28 21.40 8.28
C GLU A 467 23.75 20.05 8.81
N ASP A 468 24.32 20.08 10.02
CA ASP A 468 25.02 18.96 10.63
C ASP A 468 26.14 18.41 9.72
N ASP A 469 25.98 17.18 9.26
CA ASP A 469 26.85 16.42 8.36
C ASP A 469 26.17 16.13 7.00
N GLY A 470 25.11 16.86 6.66
CA GLY A 470 24.48 16.81 5.34
C GLY A 470 25.42 17.26 4.22
N TYR A 471 25.24 16.73 3.01
CA TYR A 471 26.15 17.02 1.89
C TYR A 471 25.45 17.18 0.54
N VAL A 472 26.07 17.97 -0.34
CA VAL A 472 25.61 18.26 -1.70
C VAL A 472 26.65 17.81 -2.71
N ASN A 473 26.22 17.01 -3.68
CA ASN A 473 27.04 16.61 -4.82
C ASN A 473 26.45 17.21 -6.09
N TYR A 474 27.20 18.09 -6.75
CA TYR A 474 26.80 18.71 -8.02
C TYR A 474 27.73 18.26 -9.15
N PHE A 475 27.14 17.94 -10.29
CA PHE A 475 27.86 17.49 -11.49
C PHE A 475 27.91 18.60 -12.54
N PRO A 476 28.85 18.57 -13.51
CA PRO A 476 28.96 19.59 -14.54
C PRO A 476 27.64 19.84 -15.27
N ASN A 477 27.34 21.10 -15.59
CA ASN A 477 26.14 21.56 -16.29
C ASN A 477 24.81 21.33 -15.54
N CYS A 478 24.81 21.14 -14.23
CA CYS A 478 23.60 21.40 -13.43
C CYS A 478 23.35 22.92 -13.32
N THR A 479 22.09 23.32 -13.10
CA THR A 479 21.71 24.73 -12.93
C THR A 479 21.07 24.94 -11.56
N VAL A 480 21.56 25.92 -10.81
CA VAL A 480 20.92 26.43 -9.60
C VAL A 480 20.67 27.93 -9.81
N ASN A 481 19.41 28.31 -9.98
CA ASN A 481 19.00 29.70 -10.12
C ASN A 481 18.63 30.24 -8.74
N LEU A 482 19.32 31.29 -8.30
CA LEU A 482 19.20 31.89 -6.96
C LEU A 482 18.39 33.18 -6.98
#